data_AF-A0A8T9Q8Y7-F1
#
_entry.id   AF-A0A8T9Q8Y7-F1
#
_cell.length_a   1.000
_cell.length_b   1.000
_cell.length_c   1.000
_cell.angle_alpha   90.00
_cell.angle_beta   90.00
_cell.angle_gamma   90.00
#
_symmetry.space_group_name_H-M   'P 1'
#
loop_
_entity.id
_entity.type
_entity.pdbx_description
1 polymer ?
#
loop_
_entity_poly.entity_id
_entity_poly.type
_entity_poly.pdbx_seq_one_letter_code
_entity_poly.pdbx_strand_id
1 'polypeptide(L)'
;MRVLSDLMPDSAASFTPAQLTRDHILRALRQIDRESQPLPPSTVYDLVYKGRRYPPRPVLQLAFRLASGQSDASLPLLAGTPTNTLLERLDFTVTTKRPILANSPHDGDVAAQEAMQELYTGNGRDSAPATPAAEPAPAAAEPLVPYELPPALPYEREQALRELFISAEMLDQAQAALQRRRNLILQGPPGTGKTFLARRLAWLGLGRTDAARIELVQFHPSFSYEDFIQGFRPDAEGTFRLTPGVLLDICQRAAQEPDRPYFLLIDEINRGNVSRIFGELLLLLEADKRGPQHAVRLPYAPAETARFFVPDNLFVIGTMNTADRSLAPLDYALRRRFAFLTLQPEFGAPLQEFLASQQVPSAVISRLISRLTELNQTITDDPELGPDFQLGHSYFCQPPTDPAEAPTWLSAILTQEIAPLLEEYWLDQPTQAAAYRKKLLRP
;
A
#
# COMPACT_ATOMS: atom_id res chain seq x y z
N MET A 1 34.06 -55.37 -53.08
CA MET A 1 34.06 -56.30 -51.92
C MET A 1 34.09 -55.42 -50.68
N ARG A 2 33.01 -55.32 -49.91
CA ARG A 2 32.73 -56.14 -48.69
C ARG A 2 34.02 -56.29 -47.86
N VAL A 3 34.08 -55.82 -46.62
CA VAL A 3 33.53 -56.49 -45.41
C VAL A 3 33.50 -55.44 -44.26
N LEU A 4 32.33 -55.20 -43.61
CA LEU A 4 31.97 -55.43 -42.19
C LEU A 4 32.92 -54.75 -41.17
N SER A 5 32.50 -54.06 -40.10
CA SER A 5 31.28 -54.12 -39.28
C SER A 5 31.26 -52.95 -38.29
N ASP A 6 30.06 -52.42 -38.03
CA ASP A 6 29.57 -51.84 -36.77
C ASP A 6 30.56 -51.18 -35.81
N LEU A 7 30.65 -49.85 -35.90
CA LEU A 7 30.74 -48.99 -34.73
C LEU A 7 29.58 -47.98 -34.83
N MET A 8 28.66 -48.13 -33.89
CA MET A 8 27.51 -47.27 -33.62
C MET A 8 27.82 -45.78 -33.88
N PRO A 9 27.04 -45.04 -34.68
CA PRO A 9 27.11 -43.59 -34.60
C PRO A 9 26.41 -43.14 -33.33
N ASP A 10 27.17 -42.40 -32.54
CA ASP A 10 26.82 -41.71 -31.31
C ASP A 10 25.35 -41.28 -31.25
N SER A 11 24.71 -41.62 -30.13
CA SER A 11 23.40 -41.11 -29.73
C SER A 11 23.40 -39.59 -29.85
N ALA A 12 22.55 -39.05 -30.72
CA ALA A 12 22.25 -37.64 -30.78
C ALA A 12 21.95 -37.13 -29.36
N ALA A 13 22.77 -36.19 -28.88
CA ALA A 13 22.62 -35.61 -27.55
C ALA A 13 21.18 -35.15 -27.36
N SER A 14 20.43 -35.85 -26.51
CA SER A 14 19.02 -35.57 -26.29
C SER A 14 18.89 -34.24 -25.55
N PHE A 15 18.17 -33.29 -26.16
CA PHE A 15 17.91 -31.99 -25.56
C PHE A 15 17.11 -32.20 -24.26
N THR A 16 17.62 -31.70 -23.14
CA THR A 16 17.01 -31.90 -21.81
C THR A 16 16.29 -30.63 -21.35
N PRO A 17 15.25 -30.72 -20.50
CA PRO A 17 14.54 -29.54 -20.02
C PRO A 17 15.43 -28.52 -19.29
N ALA A 18 16.52 -28.97 -18.67
CA ALA A 18 17.51 -28.11 -18.01
C ALA A 18 18.26 -27.18 -18.98
N GLN A 19 18.24 -27.47 -20.28
CA GLN A 19 18.85 -26.65 -21.34
C GLN A 19 17.89 -25.60 -21.90
N LEU A 20 16.66 -25.51 -21.37
CA LEU A 20 15.74 -24.43 -21.72
C LEU A 20 16.26 -23.10 -21.22
N THR A 21 16.24 -22.10 -22.10
CA THR A 21 16.62 -20.72 -21.80
C THR A 21 15.38 -19.84 -21.79
N ARG A 22 15.52 -18.65 -21.21
CA ARG A 22 14.49 -17.64 -21.20
C ARG A 22 13.99 -17.29 -22.61
N ASP A 23 14.89 -17.22 -23.60
CA ASP A 23 14.53 -16.93 -24.99
C ASP A 23 13.62 -18.01 -25.61
N HIS A 24 13.84 -19.29 -25.26
CA HIS A 24 12.97 -20.39 -25.71
C HIS A 24 11.54 -20.23 -25.19
N ILE A 25 11.37 -19.82 -23.93
CA ILE A 25 10.04 -19.53 -23.35
C ILE A 25 9.39 -18.33 -24.05
N LEU A 26 10.15 -17.27 -24.31
CA LEU A 26 9.65 -16.07 -25.00
C LEU A 26 9.24 -16.36 -26.46
N ARG A 27 9.91 -17.27 -27.15
CA ARG A 27 9.50 -17.73 -28.49
C ARG A 27 8.18 -18.50 -28.42
N ALA A 28 8.02 -19.40 -27.45
CA ALA A 28 6.78 -20.14 -27.25
C ALA A 28 5.59 -19.21 -26.97
N LEU A 29 5.76 -18.23 -26.07
CA LEU A 29 4.72 -17.25 -25.74
C LEU A 29 4.31 -16.40 -26.96
N ARG A 30 5.29 -15.93 -27.76
CA ARG A 30 5.02 -15.20 -29.01
C ARG A 30 4.25 -16.05 -30.02
N GLN A 31 4.55 -17.34 -30.11
CA GLN A 31 3.85 -18.24 -31.02
C GLN A 31 2.41 -18.50 -30.58
N ILE A 32 2.20 -18.71 -29.27
CA ILE A 32 0.85 -18.85 -28.68
C ILE A 32 0.01 -17.61 -28.98
N ASP A 33 0.56 -16.42 -28.77
CA ASP A 33 -0.13 -15.15 -29.03
C ASP A 33 -0.43 -14.94 -30.53
N ARG A 34 0.41 -15.43 -31.44
CA ARG A 34 0.27 -15.24 -32.90
C ARG A 34 -0.71 -16.23 -33.52
N GLU A 35 -0.72 -17.47 -33.07
CA GLU A 35 -1.53 -18.55 -33.68
C GLU A 35 -2.91 -18.71 -33.04
N SER A 36 -3.21 -17.99 -31.94
CA SER A 36 -4.48 -18.10 -31.19
C SER A 36 -4.87 -19.56 -30.87
N GLN A 37 -3.87 -20.43 -30.65
CA GLN A 37 -4.14 -21.84 -30.36
C GLN A 37 -4.87 -21.97 -29.01
N PRO A 38 -6.00 -22.71 -28.95
CA PRO A 38 -6.65 -22.99 -27.68
C PRO A 38 -5.76 -23.91 -26.84
N LEU A 39 -5.12 -23.36 -25.82
CA LEU A 39 -4.38 -24.13 -24.83
C LEU A 39 -5.36 -24.69 -23.78
N PRO A 40 -5.11 -25.90 -23.25
CA PRO A 40 -5.89 -26.42 -22.14
C PRO A 40 -5.77 -25.48 -20.93
N PRO A 41 -6.87 -25.18 -20.22
CA PRO A 41 -6.84 -24.26 -19.11
C PRO A 41 -5.97 -24.80 -17.97
N SER A 42 -5.21 -23.92 -17.33
CA SER A 42 -4.50 -24.20 -16.08
C SER A 42 -5.50 -24.46 -14.94
N THR A 43 -5.23 -25.46 -14.11
CA THR A 43 -6.07 -25.83 -12.97
C THR A 43 -5.64 -25.13 -11.67
N VAL A 44 -4.33 -25.12 -11.39
CA VAL A 44 -3.78 -24.64 -10.10
C VAL A 44 -2.87 -23.42 -10.26
N TYR A 45 -2.06 -23.35 -11.31
CA TYR A 45 -1.03 -22.32 -11.49
C TYR A 45 -1.16 -21.60 -12.84
N ASP A 46 -0.89 -20.29 -12.85
CA ASP A 46 -0.81 -19.42 -14.03
C ASP A 46 0.59 -18.82 -14.16
N LEU A 47 1.19 -18.98 -15.34
CA LEU A 47 2.36 -18.21 -15.75
C LEU A 47 1.90 -16.82 -16.17
N VAL A 48 2.42 -15.77 -15.53
CA VAL A 48 2.06 -14.38 -15.81
C VAL A 48 3.16 -13.72 -16.63
N TYR A 49 2.82 -13.22 -17.82
CA TYR A 49 3.75 -12.50 -18.67
C TYR A 49 3.04 -11.35 -19.40
N LYS A 50 3.59 -10.12 -19.29
CA LYS A 50 3.01 -8.88 -19.86
C LYS A 50 1.50 -8.69 -19.58
N GLY A 51 1.08 -8.98 -18.35
CA GLY A 51 -0.31 -8.86 -17.91
C GLY A 51 -1.26 -9.96 -18.42
N ARG A 52 -0.78 -10.92 -19.20
CA ARG A 52 -1.54 -12.10 -19.66
C ARG A 52 -1.20 -13.33 -18.84
N ARG A 53 -2.15 -14.25 -18.74
CA ARG A 53 -2.01 -15.52 -17.99
C ARG A 53 -1.99 -16.69 -18.95
N TYR A 54 -1.01 -17.56 -18.78
CA TYR A 54 -0.78 -18.74 -19.61
C TYR A 54 -0.71 -20.00 -18.74
N PRO A 55 -1.14 -21.16 -19.24
CA PRO A 55 -0.96 -22.41 -18.52
C PRO A 55 0.55 -22.81 -18.55
N PRO A 56 1.21 -23.00 -17.38
CA PRO A 56 2.66 -23.19 -17.30
C PRO A 56 3.20 -24.39 -18.10
N ARG A 57 2.55 -25.56 -17.96
CA ARG A 57 3.01 -26.80 -18.61
C ARG A 57 2.90 -26.75 -20.14
N PRO A 58 1.77 -26.32 -20.75
CA PRO A 58 1.69 -26.17 -22.19
C PRO A 58 2.71 -25.18 -22.78
N VAL A 59 2.98 -24.07 -22.09
CA VAL A 59 4.03 -23.11 -22.52
C VAL A 59 5.39 -23.79 -22.52
N LEU A 60 5.73 -24.50 -21.44
CA LEU A 60 7.02 -25.16 -21.31
C LEU A 60 7.19 -26.32 -22.31
N GLN A 61 6.11 -27.05 -22.57
CA GLN A 61 6.05 -28.12 -23.56
C GLN A 61 6.27 -27.59 -24.98
N LEU A 62 5.70 -26.44 -25.33
CA LEU A 62 5.93 -25.81 -26.63
C LEU A 62 7.37 -25.30 -26.74
N ALA A 63 7.89 -24.64 -25.69
CA ALA A 63 9.27 -24.19 -25.66
C ALA A 63 10.26 -25.34 -25.83
N PHE A 64 9.99 -26.50 -25.23
CA PHE A 64 10.79 -27.71 -25.37
C PHE A 64 10.82 -28.24 -26.81
N ARG A 65 9.68 -28.33 -27.49
CA ARG A 65 9.61 -28.74 -28.91
C ARG A 65 10.35 -27.79 -29.84
N LEU A 66 10.20 -26.49 -29.60
CA LEU A 66 10.87 -25.46 -30.39
C LEU A 66 12.40 -25.50 -30.21
N ALA A 67 12.86 -25.81 -28.99
CA ALA A 67 14.28 -25.88 -28.67
C ALA A 67 14.93 -27.21 -29.10
N SER A 68 14.20 -28.33 -29.04
CA SER A 68 14.68 -29.64 -29.47
C SER A 68 14.60 -29.85 -30.99
N GLY A 69 13.85 -29.01 -31.70
CA GLY A 69 13.61 -29.14 -33.14
C GLY A 69 12.72 -30.35 -33.51
N GLN A 70 12.12 -31.01 -32.52
CA GLN A 70 11.26 -32.18 -32.70
C GLN A 70 9.81 -31.81 -32.35
N SER A 71 8.93 -31.80 -33.37
CA SER A 71 7.52 -31.41 -33.22
C SER A 71 6.74 -32.32 -32.26
N ASP A 72 7.16 -33.59 -32.12
CA ASP A 72 6.48 -34.59 -31.28
C ASP A 72 7.19 -34.84 -29.94
N ALA A 73 8.20 -34.03 -29.59
CA ALA A 73 8.90 -34.19 -28.32
C ALA A 73 7.95 -33.95 -27.13
N SER A 74 7.85 -34.92 -26.24
CA SER A 74 7.12 -34.80 -24.97
C SER A 74 8.04 -34.23 -23.89
N LEU A 75 7.55 -33.29 -23.09
CA LEU A 75 8.29 -32.69 -21.98
C LEU A 75 8.44 -33.73 -20.85
N PRO A 76 9.65 -34.19 -20.52
CA PRO A 76 9.89 -35.17 -19.46
C PRO A 76 9.91 -34.50 -18.07
N LEU A 77 8.90 -33.69 -17.78
CA LEU A 77 8.66 -33.06 -16.47
C LEU A 77 7.22 -33.33 -16.05
N LEU A 78 6.98 -33.45 -14.74
CA LEU A 78 5.64 -33.52 -14.16
C LEU A 78 5.01 -32.11 -14.06
N ALA A 79 3.67 -32.06 -14.05
CA ALA A 79 2.93 -30.81 -13.89
C ALA A 79 3.06 -30.28 -12.45
N GLY A 80 2.80 -28.99 -12.23
CA GLY A 80 2.90 -28.38 -10.90
C GLY A 80 4.33 -27.96 -10.55
N THR A 81 4.78 -28.24 -9.33
CA THR A 81 6.04 -27.72 -8.77
C THR A 81 7.25 -27.90 -9.69
N PRO A 82 7.53 -29.06 -10.31
CA PRO A 82 8.70 -29.22 -11.19
C PRO A 82 8.68 -28.32 -12.44
N THR A 83 7.49 -28.06 -12.99
CA THR A 83 7.30 -27.14 -14.11
C THR A 83 7.48 -25.69 -13.67
N ASN A 84 6.92 -25.33 -12.50
CA ASN A 84 6.93 -23.97 -11.98
C ASN A 84 8.35 -23.54 -11.57
N THR A 85 9.07 -24.39 -10.84
CA THR A 85 10.45 -24.12 -10.41
C THR A 85 11.37 -23.86 -11.60
N LEU A 86 11.16 -24.54 -12.73
CA LEU A 86 11.97 -24.30 -13.93
C LEU A 86 11.64 -22.95 -14.60
N LEU A 87 10.36 -22.55 -14.62
CA LEU A 87 9.96 -21.23 -15.12
C LEU A 87 10.45 -20.09 -14.21
N GLU A 88 10.34 -20.26 -12.90
CA GLU A 88 10.83 -19.31 -11.90
C GLU A 88 12.35 -19.12 -11.98
N ARG A 89 13.10 -20.22 -12.19
CA ARG A 89 14.56 -20.17 -12.46
C ARG A 89 14.93 -19.41 -13.74
N LEU A 90 13.99 -19.21 -14.66
CA LEU A 90 14.16 -18.46 -15.91
C LEU A 90 13.57 -17.04 -15.83
N ASP A 91 13.36 -16.53 -14.61
CA ASP A 91 12.79 -15.22 -14.29
C ASP A 91 11.37 -15.01 -14.83
N PHE A 92 10.53 -16.04 -14.73
CA PHE A 92 9.10 -15.93 -15.00
C PHE A 92 8.27 -16.07 -13.72
N THR A 93 7.23 -15.23 -13.60
CA THR A 93 6.33 -15.25 -12.45
C THR A 93 5.24 -16.30 -12.65
N VAL A 94 5.16 -17.28 -11.73
CA VAL A 94 4.05 -18.24 -11.66
C VAL A 94 3.20 -17.91 -10.43
N THR A 95 1.89 -17.84 -10.61
CA THR A 95 0.91 -17.48 -9.56
C THR A 95 -0.11 -18.60 -9.38
N THR A 96 -0.64 -18.79 -8.17
CA THR A 96 -1.70 -19.77 -7.92
C THR A 96 -3.09 -19.17 -8.21
N LYS A 97 -3.99 -19.96 -8.83
CA LYS A 97 -5.39 -19.55 -9.09
C LYS A 97 -6.27 -19.55 -7.83
N ARG A 98 -5.88 -20.33 -6.81
CA ARG A 98 -6.57 -20.43 -5.52
C ARG A 98 -5.53 -20.41 -4.40
N PRO A 99 -5.78 -19.73 -3.27
CA PRO A 99 -4.97 -19.93 -2.08
C PRO A 99 -5.15 -21.38 -1.64
N ILE A 100 -4.06 -22.15 -1.65
CA ILE A 100 -4.07 -23.50 -1.08
C ILE A 100 -4.07 -23.29 0.44
N LEU A 101 -5.23 -23.45 1.06
CA LEU A 101 -5.33 -23.66 2.50
C LEU A 101 -4.49 -24.91 2.81
N ALA A 102 -3.45 -24.76 3.63
CA ALA A 102 -2.87 -25.90 4.30
C ALA A 102 -3.99 -26.60 5.09
N ASN A 103 -4.19 -27.89 4.82
CA ASN A 103 -5.24 -28.79 5.33
C ASN A 103 -6.51 -28.88 4.47
N SER A 104 -6.45 -29.66 3.39
CA SER A 104 -7.63 -30.34 2.83
C SER A 104 -7.33 -31.84 2.74
N PRO A 105 -8.10 -32.72 3.42
CA PRO A 105 -7.74 -34.11 3.66
C PRO A 105 -8.27 -35.07 2.57
N HIS A 106 -8.05 -34.77 1.29
CA HIS A 106 -8.31 -35.71 0.19
C HIS A 106 -7.42 -35.39 -1.01
N ASP A 107 -6.26 -36.06 -1.05
CA ASP A 107 -5.62 -36.69 -2.22
C ASP A 107 -4.18 -36.97 -1.81
N GLY A 108 -3.93 -38.22 -1.45
CA GLY A 108 -2.64 -38.69 -0.99
C GLY A 108 -1.70 -38.95 -2.16
N ASP A 109 -0.50 -38.39 -2.09
CA ASP A 109 0.69 -39.00 -2.67
C ASP A 109 1.47 -39.67 -1.53
N VAL A 110 1.38 -41.00 -1.53
CA VAL A 110 1.96 -41.94 -0.55
C VAL A 110 3.50 -41.88 -0.50
N ALA A 111 4.15 -41.16 -1.41
CA ALA A 111 5.61 -41.01 -1.44
C ALA A 111 6.16 -40.02 -0.41
N ALA A 112 5.34 -39.11 0.12
CA ALA A 112 5.81 -38.11 1.11
C ALA A 112 5.82 -38.65 2.55
N GLN A 113 5.08 -39.72 2.84
CA GLN A 113 5.01 -40.31 4.18
C GLN A 113 6.13 -41.32 4.46
N GLU A 114 6.67 -42.00 3.44
CA GLU A 114 7.80 -42.92 3.64
C GLU A 114 9.11 -42.16 3.90
N ALA A 115 9.33 -41.01 3.23
CA ALA A 115 10.50 -40.16 3.49
C ALA A 115 10.44 -39.42 4.85
N MET A 116 9.25 -39.21 5.41
CA MET A 116 9.07 -38.52 6.70
C MET A 116 9.16 -39.47 7.89
N GLN A 117 8.88 -40.76 7.71
CA GLN A 117 9.03 -41.78 8.77
C GLN A 117 10.48 -42.20 8.99
N GLU A 118 11.33 -42.22 7.95
CA GLU A 118 12.78 -42.47 8.10
C GLU A 118 13.50 -41.34 8.85
N LEU A 119 12.96 -40.11 8.82
CA LEU A 119 13.51 -38.97 9.56
C LEU A 119 13.14 -38.97 11.06
N TYR A 120 12.20 -39.80 11.50
CA TYR A 120 11.67 -39.77 12.88
C TYR A 120 11.68 -41.11 13.65
N THR A 121 12.07 -42.23 13.05
CA THR A 121 12.33 -43.48 13.80
C THR A 121 13.83 -43.77 13.91
N GLY A 122 14.54 -42.93 14.65
CA GLY A 122 15.88 -43.24 15.16
C GLY A 122 15.78 -44.15 16.39
N ASN A 123 15.82 -45.47 16.18
CA ASN A 123 16.00 -46.44 17.26
C ASN A 123 17.48 -46.48 17.68
N GLY A 124 17.76 -46.03 18.91
CA GLY A 124 18.69 -46.69 19.84
C GLY A 124 20.21 -46.63 19.59
N ARG A 125 20.89 -45.87 20.47
CA ARG A 125 22.25 -46.03 21.02
C ARG A 125 23.45 -45.69 20.12
N ASP A 126 24.10 -44.56 20.39
CA ASP A 126 25.29 -44.54 21.26
C ASP A 126 25.60 -43.12 21.76
N SER A 127 26.04 -43.03 23.01
CA SER A 127 26.30 -41.81 23.76
C SER A 127 27.53 -41.05 23.25
N ALA A 128 27.34 -39.81 22.79
CA ALA A 128 28.39 -38.81 22.61
C ALA A 128 27.99 -37.51 23.35
N PRO A 129 28.95 -36.76 23.91
CA PRO A 129 28.68 -35.79 24.96
C PRO A 129 27.91 -34.57 24.45
N ALA A 130 26.97 -34.11 25.28
CA ALA A 130 26.10 -32.97 25.01
C ALA A 130 26.91 -31.70 24.71
N THR A 131 26.70 -31.14 23.53
CA THR A 131 27.04 -29.75 23.21
C THR A 131 26.13 -28.85 24.05
N PRO A 132 26.64 -27.84 24.77
CA PRO A 132 25.78 -26.96 25.56
C PRO A 132 24.80 -26.24 24.64
N ALA A 133 23.54 -26.22 25.05
CA ALA A 133 22.44 -25.58 24.35
C ALA A 133 22.83 -24.16 23.95
N ALA A 134 22.74 -23.86 22.66
CA ALA A 134 22.83 -22.49 22.19
C ALA A 134 21.72 -21.68 22.88
N GLU A 135 22.12 -20.58 23.52
CA GLU A 135 21.20 -19.64 24.15
C GLU A 135 20.11 -19.21 23.15
N PRO A 136 18.86 -19.05 23.60
CA PRO A 136 17.81 -18.51 22.74
C PRO A 136 18.28 -17.16 22.23
N ALA A 137 18.26 -16.97 20.90
CA ALA A 137 18.55 -15.69 20.29
C ALA A 137 17.71 -14.62 21.01
N PRO A 138 18.31 -13.50 21.44
CA PRO A 138 17.57 -12.46 22.15
C PRO A 138 16.40 -12.05 21.25
N ALA A 139 15.18 -12.17 21.78
CA ALA A 139 14.00 -11.59 21.16
C ALA A 139 14.38 -10.16 20.76
N ALA A 140 14.16 -9.81 19.49
CA ALA A 140 14.38 -8.45 19.02
C ALA A 140 13.51 -7.53 19.88
N ALA A 141 14.09 -6.98 20.95
CA ALA A 141 13.41 -6.05 21.81
C ALA A 141 13.31 -4.77 20.99
N GLU A 142 12.10 -4.51 20.48
CA GLU A 142 11.76 -3.18 20.00
C GLU A 142 12.17 -2.19 21.09
N PRO A 143 12.75 -1.02 20.74
CA PRO A 143 13.18 -0.06 21.72
C PRO A 143 11.97 0.40 22.54
N LEU A 144 11.81 -0.18 23.73
CA LEU A 144 10.82 0.18 24.73
C LEU A 144 11.26 1.47 25.42
N VAL A 145 11.38 2.56 24.66
CA VAL A 145 11.39 3.88 25.27
C VAL A 145 9.95 4.11 25.73
N PRO A 146 9.67 4.36 27.02
CA PRO A 146 8.33 4.69 27.46
C PRO A 146 7.91 5.97 26.74
N TYR A 147 6.97 5.85 25.80
CA TYR A 147 6.42 6.99 25.11
C TYR A 147 5.36 7.62 26.00
N GLU A 148 5.73 8.69 26.70
CA GLU A 148 4.75 9.51 27.42
C GLU A 148 3.99 10.40 26.43
N LEU A 149 2.66 10.35 26.49
CA LEU A 149 1.82 11.23 25.68
C LEU A 149 2.06 12.69 26.12
N PRO A 150 2.16 13.63 25.16
CA PRO A 150 2.31 15.04 25.50
C PRO A 150 1.07 15.53 26.28
N PRO A 151 1.25 16.54 27.16
CA PRO A 151 0.13 17.10 27.91
C PRO A 151 -0.91 17.71 26.98
N ALA A 152 -2.19 17.50 27.29
CA ALA A 152 -3.28 18.08 26.54
C ALA A 152 -3.39 19.59 26.82
N LEU A 153 -3.19 20.42 25.79
CA LEU A 153 -3.30 21.88 25.87
C LEU A 153 -4.62 22.35 25.23
N PRO A 154 -5.25 23.43 25.73
CA PRO A 154 -6.41 24.02 25.07
C PRO A 154 -6.13 24.32 23.59
N TYR A 155 -7.09 24.03 22.72
CA TYR A 155 -6.96 24.29 21.29
C TYR A 155 -8.26 24.92 20.77
N GLU A 156 -8.14 26.16 20.27
CA GLU A 156 -9.29 26.99 19.92
C GLU A 156 -9.30 27.36 18.43
N ARG A 157 -10.47 27.77 17.95
CA ARG A 157 -10.70 28.13 16.54
C ARG A 157 -9.73 29.21 16.04
N GLU A 158 -9.44 30.21 16.86
CA GLU A 158 -8.51 31.27 16.51
C GLU A 158 -7.08 30.75 16.27
N GLN A 159 -6.64 29.80 17.09
CA GLN A 159 -5.35 29.15 16.90
C GLN A 159 -5.34 28.33 15.60
N ALA A 160 -6.41 27.58 15.32
CA ALA A 160 -6.52 26.83 14.08
C ALA A 160 -6.44 27.74 12.84
N LEU A 161 -7.15 28.86 12.83
CA LEU A 161 -7.14 29.81 11.70
C LEU A 161 -5.79 30.51 11.51
N ARG A 162 -4.97 30.63 12.55
CA ARG A 162 -3.58 31.12 12.41
C ARG A 162 -2.63 30.08 11.83
N GLU A 163 -2.88 28.80 12.11
CA GLU A 163 -2.01 27.69 11.70
C GLU A 163 -2.39 27.12 10.31
N LEU A 164 -3.64 27.28 9.89
CA LEU A 164 -4.18 26.64 8.69
C LEU A 164 -4.27 27.63 7.52
N PHE A 165 -3.90 27.16 6.33
CA PHE A 165 -4.06 27.90 5.08
C PHE A 165 -5.44 27.67 4.43
N ILE A 166 -6.49 27.66 5.25
CA ILE A 166 -7.88 27.53 4.79
C ILE A 166 -8.71 28.71 5.30
N SER A 167 -9.78 29.05 4.57
CA SER A 167 -10.70 30.09 5.02
C SER A 167 -11.50 29.66 6.24
N ALA A 168 -11.97 30.64 7.02
CA ALA A 168 -12.90 30.40 8.11
C ALA A 168 -14.18 29.67 7.66
N GLU A 169 -14.68 30.01 6.47
CA GLU A 169 -15.83 29.34 5.87
C GLU A 169 -15.54 27.85 5.59
N MET A 170 -14.38 27.54 5.00
CA MET A 170 -14.00 26.15 4.72
C MET A 170 -13.82 25.35 6.03
N LEU A 171 -13.26 25.96 7.07
CA LEU A 171 -13.15 25.33 8.39
C LEU A 171 -14.53 25.01 8.97
N ASP A 172 -15.45 25.98 8.92
CA ASP A 172 -16.82 25.81 9.43
C ASP A 172 -17.57 24.73 8.62
N GLN A 173 -17.40 24.71 7.30
CA GLN A 173 -17.93 23.65 6.43
C GLN A 173 -17.38 22.27 6.80
N ALA A 174 -16.07 22.16 7.08
CA ALA A 174 -15.43 20.91 7.47
C ALA A 174 -15.96 20.41 8.82
N GLN A 175 -16.08 21.30 9.82
CA GLN A 175 -16.64 20.95 11.13
C GLN A 175 -18.11 20.55 11.02
N ALA A 176 -18.93 21.30 10.26
CA ALA A 176 -20.33 20.97 10.05
C ALA A 176 -20.51 19.62 9.32
N ALA A 177 -19.68 19.35 8.32
CA ALA A 177 -19.66 18.07 7.62
C ALA A 177 -19.30 16.91 8.56
N LEU A 178 -18.27 17.10 9.39
CA LEU A 178 -17.83 16.10 10.35
C LEU A 178 -18.87 15.84 11.45
N GLN A 179 -19.54 16.87 11.95
CA GLN A 179 -20.63 16.72 12.91
C GLN A 179 -21.84 15.98 12.32
N ARG A 180 -22.20 16.30 11.07
CA ARG A 180 -23.37 15.69 10.41
C ARG A 180 -23.12 14.26 9.93
N ARG A 181 -21.94 13.96 9.38
CA ARG A 181 -21.63 12.65 8.79
C ARG A 181 -20.85 11.74 9.70
N ARG A 182 -20.22 12.26 10.75
CA ARG A 182 -19.20 11.58 11.58
C ARG A 182 -17.95 11.14 10.82
N ASN A 183 -17.98 11.13 9.48
CA ASN A 183 -16.86 10.77 8.63
C ASN A 183 -16.59 11.84 7.57
N LEU A 184 -15.33 12.22 7.42
CA LEU A 184 -14.84 13.22 6.46
C LEU A 184 -13.64 12.67 5.69
N ILE A 185 -13.59 12.88 4.38
CA ILE A 185 -12.40 12.68 3.55
C ILE A 185 -11.89 14.04 3.11
N LEU A 186 -10.63 14.30 3.44
CA LEU A 186 -9.85 15.41 2.93
C LEU A 186 -9.11 14.90 1.69
N GLN A 187 -9.44 15.43 0.51
CA GLN A 187 -8.82 15.03 -0.75
C GLN A 187 -8.13 16.22 -1.41
N GLY A 188 -7.11 15.95 -2.21
CA GLY A 188 -6.46 16.97 -3.03
C GLY A 188 -5.02 16.60 -3.36
N PRO A 189 -4.33 17.48 -4.10
CA PRO A 189 -2.95 17.24 -4.51
C PRO A 189 -2.01 17.02 -3.31
N PRO A 190 -0.87 16.33 -3.50
CA PRO A 190 0.10 16.13 -2.44
C PRO A 190 0.63 17.48 -1.92
N GLY A 191 0.95 17.54 -0.63
CA GLY A 191 1.51 18.74 -0.01
C GLY A 191 0.54 19.90 0.25
N THR A 192 -0.77 19.66 0.22
CA THR A 192 -1.83 20.65 0.53
C THR A 192 -2.22 20.69 2.02
N GLY A 193 -1.49 19.99 2.89
CA GLY A 193 -1.73 20.03 4.35
C GLY A 193 -2.91 19.17 4.85
N LYS A 194 -3.37 18.17 4.09
CA LYS A 194 -4.51 17.29 4.46
C LYS A 194 -4.37 16.65 5.85
N THR A 195 -3.25 15.96 6.11
CA THR A 195 -2.98 15.31 7.40
C THR A 195 -2.85 16.32 8.53
N PHE A 196 -2.31 17.51 8.23
CA PHE A 196 -2.22 18.62 9.18
C PHE A 196 -3.62 19.13 9.57
N LEU A 197 -4.49 19.38 8.58
CA LEU A 197 -5.88 19.77 8.78
C LEU A 197 -6.68 18.71 9.55
N ALA A 198 -6.53 17.43 9.19
CA ALA A 198 -7.22 16.32 9.87
C ALA A 198 -6.96 16.34 11.38
N ARG A 199 -5.69 16.51 11.77
CA ARG A 199 -5.29 16.59 13.19
C ARG A 199 -5.86 17.83 13.88
N ARG A 200 -5.91 18.98 13.21
CA ARG A 200 -6.50 20.21 13.79
C ARG A 200 -8.02 20.14 13.94
N LEU A 201 -8.71 19.51 12.99
CA LEU A 201 -10.14 19.25 13.11
C LEU A 201 -10.45 18.36 14.33
N ALA A 202 -9.62 17.34 14.58
CA ALA A 202 -9.75 16.51 15.77
C ALA A 202 -9.53 17.31 17.07
N TRP A 203 -8.46 18.11 17.14
CA TRP A 203 -8.20 18.96 18.30
C TRP A 203 -9.30 19.99 18.55
N LEU A 204 -9.86 20.59 17.50
CA LEU A 204 -11.01 21.49 17.63
C LEU A 204 -12.26 20.76 18.13
N GLY A 205 -12.49 19.52 17.68
CA GLY A 205 -13.58 18.70 18.18
C GLY A 205 -13.42 18.30 19.65
N LEU A 206 -12.18 18.17 20.12
CA LEU A 206 -11.83 17.90 21.53
C LEU A 206 -11.75 19.17 22.40
N GLY A 207 -11.57 20.34 21.78
CA GLY A 207 -11.18 21.60 22.43
C GLY A 207 -9.76 21.60 23.01
N ARG A 208 -8.92 20.60 22.66
CA ARG A 208 -7.58 20.40 23.20
C ARG A 208 -6.71 19.47 22.35
N THR A 209 -5.39 19.57 22.50
CA THR A 209 -4.38 18.70 21.86
C THR A 209 -4.25 17.36 22.58
N ASP A 210 -5.31 16.58 22.63
CA ASP A 210 -5.37 15.33 23.40
C ASP A 210 -5.09 14.10 22.54
N ALA A 211 -3.86 13.61 22.63
CA ALA A 211 -3.39 12.45 21.87
C ALA A 211 -4.03 11.12 22.32
N ALA A 212 -4.55 11.01 23.54
CA ALA A 212 -5.12 9.75 24.04
C ALA A 212 -6.48 9.41 23.37
N ARG A 213 -7.12 10.40 22.77
CA ARG A 213 -8.42 10.30 22.08
C ARG A 213 -8.31 10.37 20.56
N ILE A 214 -7.09 10.38 20.03
CA ILE A 214 -6.82 10.41 18.60
C ILE A 214 -5.96 9.21 18.24
N GLU A 215 -6.45 8.40 17.32
CA GLU A 215 -5.68 7.32 16.72
C GLU A 215 -5.31 7.71 15.29
N LEU A 216 -4.03 7.58 14.92
CA LEU A 216 -3.56 7.86 13.56
C LEU A 216 -3.00 6.58 12.96
N VAL A 217 -3.57 6.16 11.83
CA VAL A 217 -3.11 5.02 11.06
C VAL A 217 -2.91 5.42 9.61
N GLN A 218 -1.89 4.88 8.95
CA GLN A 218 -1.68 5.06 7.52
C GLN A 218 -2.01 3.76 6.79
N PHE A 219 -2.84 3.84 5.75
CA PHE A 219 -3.12 2.67 4.92
C PHE A 219 -2.03 2.45 3.89
N HIS A 220 -1.72 1.18 3.65
CA HIS A 220 -0.78 0.74 2.63
C HIS A 220 -1.31 -0.54 1.96
N PRO A 221 -0.75 -0.97 0.81
CA PRO A 221 -1.30 -2.09 0.04
C PRO A 221 -1.41 -3.41 0.82
N SER A 222 -0.52 -3.64 1.78
CA SER A 222 -0.51 -4.81 2.65
C SER A 222 -1.37 -4.68 3.91
N PHE A 223 -1.98 -3.52 4.17
CA PHE A 223 -2.79 -3.29 5.36
C PHE A 223 -4.11 -4.06 5.24
N SER A 224 -4.42 -4.86 6.26
CA SER A 224 -5.46 -5.90 6.17
C SER A 224 -6.62 -5.69 7.14
N TYR A 225 -7.65 -6.51 7.01
CA TYR A 225 -8.76 -6.56 7.97
C TYR A 225 -8.25 -6.99 9.35
N GLU A 226 -7.31 -7.93 9.37
CA GLU A 226 -6.72 -8.50 10.57
C GLU A 226 -5.93 -7.47 11.39
N ASP A 227 -5.37 -6.45 10.73
CA ASP A 227 -4.66 -5.35 11.38
C ASP A 227 -5.61 -4.26 11.90
N PHE A 228 -6.69 -4.03 11.17
CA PHE A 228 -7.59 -2.92 11.43
C PHE A 228 -8.73 -3.27 12.37
N ILE A 229 -9.30 -4.46 12.22
CA ILE A 229 -10.49 -4.90 12.93
C ILE A 229 -10.13 -5.89 14.02
N GLN A 230 -9.72 -7.10 13.65
CA GLN A 230 -9.23 -8.12 14.57
C GLN A 230 -8.60 -9.27 13.80
N GLY A 231 -7.55 -9.86 14.36
CA GLY A 231 -6.84 -10.97 13.74
C GLY A 231 -6.14 -11.85 14.76
N PHE A 232 -5.80 -13.08 14.36
CA PHE A 232 -4.97 -13.97 15.17
C PHE A 232 -3.51 -13.54 15.05
N ARG A 233 -2.88 -13.20 16.18
CA ARG A 233 -1.46 -12.86 16.27
C ARG A 233 -0.77 -13.77 17.28
N PRO A 234 0.47 -14.22 17.02
CA PRO A 234 1.23 -14.99 18.00
C PRO A 234 1.59 -14.11 19.21
N ASP A 235 1.45 -14.65 20.41
CA ASP A 235 2.02 -14.05 21.63
C ASP A 235 3.52 -14.38 21.76
N ALA A 236 4.15 -13.93 22.85
CA ALA A 236 5.57 -14.16 23.12
C ALA A 236 5.93 -15.65 23.22
N GLU A 237 4.94 -16.49 23.54
CA GLU A 237 5.05 -17.94 23.64
C GLU A 237 4.71 -18.66 22.31
N GLY A 238 4.41 -17.93 21.24
CA GLY A 238 4.05 -18.47 19.92
C GLY A 238 2.61 -18.97 19.81
N THR A 239 1.77 -18.72 20.83
CA THR A 239 0.35 -19.08 20.83
C THR A 239 -0.46 -18.02 20.10
N PHE A 240 -1.29 -18.42 19.14
CA PHE A 240 -2.16 -17.50 18.41
C PHE A 240 -3.32 -17.03 19.30
N ARG A 241 -3.37 -15.73 19.55
CA ARG A 241 -4.48 -15.07 20.25
C ARG A 241 -5.21 -14.14 19.31
N LEU A 242 -6.52 -14.06 19.47
CA LEU A 242 -7.32 -13.06 18.78
C LEU A 242 -7.04 -11.70 19.42
N THR A 243 -6.47 -10.80 18.64
CA THR A 243 -6.07 -9.47 19.09
C THR A 243 -6.93 -8.41 18.40
N PRO A 244 -7.47 -7.42 19.13
CA PRO A 244 -8.19 -6.32 18.51
C PRO A 244 -7.25 -5.48 17.65
N GLY A 245 -7.75 -5.07 16.48
CA GLY A 245 -7.09 -4.11 15.62
C GLY A 245 -7.41 -2.67 16.02
N VAL A 246 -6.85 -1.73 15.25
CA VAL A 246 -6.91 -0.29 15.52
C VAL A 246 -8.35 0.25 15.70
N LEU A 247 -9.27 -0.14 14.81
CA LEU A 247 -10.67 0.32 14.88
C LEU A 247 -11.40 -0.24 16.10
N LEU A 248 -11.20 -1.51 16.43
CA LEU A 248 -11.84 -2.12 17.59
C LEU A 248 -11.36 -1.50 18.88
N ASP A 249 -10.04 -1.30 19.02
CA ASP A 249 -9.45 -0.67 20.20
C ASP A 249 -10.02 0.74 20.44
N ILE A 250 -10.00 1.61 19.43
CA ILE A 250 -10.54 2.97 19.61
C ILE A 250 -12.05 2.97 19.86
N CYS A 251 -12.81 2.05 19.26
CA CYS A 251 -14.24 1.91 19.54
C CYS A 251 -14.50 1.46 20.98
N GLN A 252 -13.68 0.55 21.52
CA GLN A 252 -13.80 0.11 22.91
C GLN A 252 -13.52 1.26 23.88
N ARG A 253 -12.45 2.04 23.63
CA ARG A 253 -12.16 3.26 24.42
C ARG A 253 -13.28 4.29 24.33
N ALA A 254 -13.78 4.57 23.12
CA ALA A 254 -14.87 5.51 22.90
C ALA A 254 -16.18 5.08 23.60
N ALA A 255 -16.48 3.78 23.61
CA ALA A 255 -17.68 3.25 24.28
C ALA A 255 -17.62 3.39 25.81
N GLN A 256 -16.42 3.45 26.41
CA GLN A 256 -16.24 3.65 27.86
C GLN A 256 -16.44 5.11 28.28
N GLU A 257 -16.26 6.05 27.36
CA GLU A 257 -16.42 7.49 27.59
C GLU A 257 -17.41 8.12 26.59
N PRO A 258 -18.72 7.77 26.64
CA PRO A 258 -19.70 8.13 25.61
C PRO A 258 -19.90 9.64 25.43
N ASP A 259 -19.66 10.43 26.48
CA ASP A 259 -19.80 11.89 26.45
C ASP A 259 -18.58 12.61 25.85
N ARG A 260 -17.50 11.88 25.51
CA ARG A 260 -16.27 12.45 24.98
C ARG A 260 -16.02 12.00 23.55
N PRO A 261 -15.66 12.91 22.63
CA PRO A 261 -15.40 12.53 21.25
C PRO A 261 -14.04 11.82 21.12
N TYR A 262 -13.98 10.86 20.19
CA TYR A 262 -12.76 10.16 19.76
C TYR A 262 -12.57 10.34 18.27
N PHE A 263 -11.33 10.39 17.80
CA PHE A 263 -11.01 10.61 16.39
C PHE A 263 -10.09 9.51 15.87
N LEU A 264 -10.51 8.87 14.78
CA LEU A 264 -9.67 7.98 13.99
C LEU A 264 -9.24 8.71 12.71
N LEU A 265 -7.96 8.99 12.60
CA LEU A 265 -7.34 9.61 11.44
C LEU A 265 -6.75 8.51 10.57
N ILE A 266 -7.19 8.43 9.31
CA ILE A 266 -6.72 7.44 8.34
C ILE A 266 -5.99 8.16 7.23
N ASP A 267 -4.66 8.12 7.28
CA ASP A 267 -3.82 8.72 6.25
C ASP A 267 -3.74 7.81 5.02
N GLU A 268 -3.73 8.39 3.83
CA GLU A 268 -3.65 7.67 2.56
C GLU A 268 -4.72 6.58 2.40
N ILE A 269 -5.98 6.91 2.73
CA ILE A 269 -7.09 5.94 2.79
C ILE A 269 -7.27 5.16 1.47
N ASN A 270 -6.91 5.74 0.33
CA ASN A 270 -6.99 5.10 -0.99
C ASN A 270 -5.86 4.12 -1.28
N ARG A 271 -4.79 4.06 -0.49
CA ARG A 271 -3.66 3.12 -0.71
C ARG A 271 -3.97 1.68 -0.29
N GLY A 272 -5.00 1.48 0.53
CA GLY A 272 -5.51 0.17 0.92
C GLY A 272 -6.79 -0.20 0.17
N ASN A 273 -7.12 -1.51 0.13
CA ASN A 273 -8.45 -1.94 -0.31
C ASN A 273 -9.46 -1.66 0.81
N VAL A 274 -10.02 -0.46 0.82
CA VAL A 274 -10.86 0.02 1.94
C VAL A 274 -12.06 -0.88 2.20
N SER A 275 -12.71 -1.39 1.15
CA SER A 275 -13.83 -2.32 1.29
C SER A 275 -13.41 -3.63 1.99
N ARG A 276 -12.21 -4.13 1.71
CA ARG A 276 -11.67 -5.33 2.38
C ARG A 276 -11.21 -5.04 3.80
N ILE A 277 -10.56 -3.89 4.03
CA ILE A 277 -10.04 -3.50 5.34
C ILE A 277 -11.17 -3.27 6.34
N PHE A 278 -12.23 -2.54 5.94
CA PHE A 278 -13.37 -2.29 6.83
C PHE A 278 -14.35 -3.47 6.90
N GLY A 279 -14.39 -4.32 5.87
CA GLY A 279 -15.30 -5.47 5.82
C GLY A 279 -16.77 -5.08 6.06
N GLU A 280 -17.41 -5.79 6.98
CA GLU A 280 -18.80 -5.56 7.40
C GLU A 280 -19.01 -4.26 8.18
N LEU A 281 -17.95 -3.71 8.79
CA LEU A 281 -18.02 -2.53 9.63
C LEU A 281 -18.12 -1.24 8.82
N LEU A 282 -17.89 -1.32 7.51
CA LEU A 282 -18.12 -0.21 6.60
C LEU A 282 -19.55 0.33 6.71
N LEU A 283 -20.54 -0.54 6.94
CA LEU A 283 -21.94 -0.15 7.13
C LEU A 283 -22.13 0.72 8.39
N LEU A 284 -21.42 0.40 9.47
CA LEU A 284 -21.56 1.02 10.78
C LEU A 284 -20.89 2.40 10.88
N LEU A 285 -20.14 2.80 9.86
CA LEU A 285 -19.61 4.16 9.80
C LEU A 285 -20.71 5.20 9.58
N GLU A 286 -21.82 4.84 8.93
CA GLU A 286 -22.94 5.76 8.68
C GLU A 286 -23.50 6.31 10.00
N ALA A 287 -23.71 7.62 10.06
CA ALA A 287 -24.06 8.32 11.31
C ALA A 287 -25.36 7.79 11.95
N ASP A 288 -26.31 7.31 11.16
CA ASP A 288 -27.60 6.74 11.59
C ASP A 288 -27.54 5.22 11.87
N LYS A 289 -26.38 4.58 11.72
CA LYS A 289 -26.17 3.14 11.92
C LYS A 289 -25.15 2.82 13.02
N ARG A 290 -24.97 3.76 13.93
CA ARG A 290 -24.07 3.67 15.08
C ARG A 290 -24.84 3.37 16.36
N GLY A 291 -24.13 2.85 17.34
CA GLY A 291 -24.70 2.45 18.63
C GLY A 291 -25.22 1.01 18.69
N PRO A 292 -25.64 0.57 19.90
CA PRO A 292 -25.93 -0.84 20.19
C PRO A 292 -27.04 -1.47 19.33
N GLN A 293 -28.01 -0.67 18.86
CA GLN A 293 -29.14 -1.16 18.06
C GLN A 293 -28.73 -1.64 16.66
N HIS A 294 -27.55 -1.25 16.17
CA HIS A 294 -27.00 -1.69 14.88
C HIS A 294 -25.87 -2.72 15.04
N ALA A 295 -25.66 -3.25 16.26
CA ALA A 295 -24.53 -4.12 16.54
C ALA A 295 -24.53 -5.40 15.68
N VAL A 296 -23.37 -5.70 15.10
CA VAL A 296 -23.12 -6.85 14.22
C VAL A 296 -22.21 -7.87 14.89
N ARG A 297 -22.24 -9.10 14.40
CA ARG A 297 -21.31 -10.14 14.87
C ARG A 297 -20.09 -10.17 13.96
N LEU A 298 -18.91 -9.99 14.55
CA LEU A 298 -17.65 -10.07 13.81
C LEU A 298 -17.33 -11.53 13.42
N PRO A 299 -16.69 -11.78 12.25
CA PRO A 299 -16.38 -13.12 11.75
C PRO A 299 -15.56 -13.99 12.71
N TYR A 300 -14.52 -13.42 13.32
CA TYR A 300 -13.63 -14.13 14.25
C TYR A 300 -14.17 -14.18 15.68
N ALA A 301 -15.31 -13.53 15.98
CA ALA A 301 -15.83 -13.48 17.34
C ALA A 301 -16.54 -14.81 17.72
N PRO A 302 -16.15 -15.44 18.84
CA PRO A 302 -16.87 -16.58 19.41
C PRO A 302 -18.37 -16.29 19.59
N ALA A 303 -19.21 -17.33 19.55
CA ALA A 303 -20.68 -17.17 19.59
C ALA A 303 -21.21 -16.48 20.84
N GLU A 304 -20.50 -16.64 21.95
CA GLU A 304 -20.82 -16.07 23.26
C GLU A 304 -20.41 -14.58 23.37
N THR A 305 -19.65 -14.05 22.40
CA THR A 305 -19.10 -12.69 22.47
C THR A 305 -20.17 -11.65 22.17
N ALA A 306 -20.14 -10.54 22.89
CA ALA A 306 -20.99 -9.40 22.61
C ALA A 306 -20.83 -8.93 21.15
N ARG A 307 -21.93 -8.48 20.56
CA ARG A 307 -21.92 -7.89 19.22
C ARG A 307 -21.17 -6.57 19.22
N PHE A 308 -20.49 -6.29 18.12
CA PHE A 308 -19.72 -5.07 17.93
C PHE A 308 -20.58 -3.97 17.31
N PHE A 309 -20.42 -2.74 17.78
CA PHE A 309 -20.99 -1.54 17.15
C PHE A 309 -19.96 -0.42 17.13
N VAL A 310 -20.12 0.52 16.21
CA VAL A 310 -19.34 1.76 16.19
C VAL A 310 -20.03 2.79 17.09
N PRO A 311 -19.34 3.37 18.09
CA PRO A 311 -19.93 4.40 18.96
C PRO A 311 -20.27 5.72 18.23
N ASP A 312 -21.27 6.43 18.74
CA ASP A 312 -21.73 7.72 18.19
C ASP A 312 -20.72 8.86 18.36
N ASN A 313 -19.88 8.77 19.39
CA ASN A 313 -18.83 9.72 19.73
C ASN A 313 -17.52 9.47 18.97
N LEU A 314 -17.44 8.46 18.09
CA LEU A 314 -16.30 8.28 17.20
C LEU A 314 -16.43 9.17 15.96
N PHE A 315 -15.34 9.79 15.53
CA PHE A 315 -15.25 10.55 14.29
C PHE A 315 -14.12 9.99 13.44
N VAL A 316 -14.35 9.84 12.13
CA VAL A 316 -13.34 9.30 11.20
C VAL A 316 -12.93 10.38 10.21
N ILE A 317 -11.64 10.67 10.10
CA ILE A 317 -11.12 11.62 9.11
C ILE A 317 -10.10 10.89 8.25
N GLY A 318 -10.42 10.69 6.97
CA GLY A 318 -9.51 10.13 5.98
C GLY A 318 -8.77 11.23 5.22
N THR A 319 -7.52 10.99 4.84
CA THR A 319 -6.81 11.80 3.84
C THR A 319 -6.65 10.99 2.55
N MET A 320 -6.75 11.65 1.41
CA MET A 320 -6.65 11.01 0.09
C MET A 320 -5.83 11.89 -0.85
N ASN A 321 -4.75 11.36 -1.41
CA ASN A 321 -4.07 12.00 -2.53
C ASN A 321 -4.82 11.74 -3.83
N THR A 322 -5.11 12.78 -4.60
CA THR A 322 -5.82 12.65 -5.88
C THR A 322 -4.90 12.34 -7.06
N ALA A 323 -3.61 12.64 -6.95
CA ALA A 323 -2.59 12.33 -7.96
C ALA A 323 -2.34 10.82 -8.16
N ASP A 324 -2.63 9.98 -7.16
CA ASP A 324 -2.32 8.55 -7.15
C ASP A 324 -3.30 7.74 -8.01
N ARG A 325 -3.12 7.77 -9.34
CA ARG A 325 -3.98 7.09 -10.34
C ARG A 325 -3.86 5.57 -10.36
N SER A 326 -2.81 5.00 -9.77
CA SER A 326 -2.57 3.55 -9.72
C SER A 326 -3.40 2.85 -8.63
N LEU A 327 -4.08 3.61 -7.78
CA LEU A 327 -4.86 3.10 -6.66
C LEU A 327 -6.28 2.75 -7.11
N ALA A 328 -6.85 1.73 -6.48
CA ALA A 328 -8.22 1.34 -6.74
C ALA A 328 -9.16 2.52 -6.41
N PRO A 329 -10.06 2.92 -7.32
CA PRO A 329 -10.98 4.00 -7.04
C PRO A 329 -11.84 3.65 -5.83
N LEU A 330 -12.09 4.66 -5.00
CA LEU A 330 -12.90 4.51 -3.81
C LEU A 330 -14.32 4.09 -4.20
N ASP A 331 -14.78 2.95 -3.68
CA ASP A 331 -16.10 2.39 -3.99
C ASP A 331 -17.21 3.42 -3.72
N TYR A 332 -18.21 3.49 -4.61
CA TYR A 332 -19.42 4.30 -4.43
C TYR A 332 -20.11 4.01 -3.10
N ALA A 333 -20.07 2.76 -2.64
CA ALA A 333 -20.57 2.39 -1.33
C ALA A 333 -19.87 3.19 -0.23
N LEU A 334 -18.56 3.35 -0.29
CA LEU A 334 -17.82 4.14 0.69
C LEU A 334 -18.06 5.64 0.53
N ARG A 335 -18.06 6.16 -0.71
CA ARG A 335 -18.31 7.58 -0.97
C ARG A 335 -19.60 8.10 -0.34
N ARG A 336 -20.66 7.29 -0.24
CA ARG A 336 -21.92 7.71 0.40
C ARG A 336 -21.81 7.98 1.91
N ARG A 337 -20.79 7.41 2.57
CA ARG A 337 -20.62 7.39 4.03
C ARG A 337 -19.72 8.50 4.55
N PHE A 338 -18.98 9.14 3.65
CA PHE A 338 -18.06 10.22 3.95
C PHE A 338 -18.56 11.52 3.32
N ALA A 339 -18.40 12.63 4.03
CA ALA A 339 -18.33 13.93 3.38
C ALA A 339 -16.97 14.08 2.70
N PHE A 340 -16.90 14.84 1.60
CA PHE A 340 -15.64 15.12 0.91
C PHE A 340 -15.36 16.62 0.98
N LEU A 341 -14.14 16.96 1.35
CA LEU A 341 -13.60 18.31 1.28
C LEU A 341 -12.36 18.27 0.40
N THR A 342 -12.36 19.07 -0.66
CA THR A 342 -11.21 19.18 -1.56
C THR A 342 -10.33 20.34 -1.12
N LEU A 343 -9.07 20.05 -0.80
CA LEU A 343 -8.04 21.05 -0.56
C LEU A 343 -7.34 21.38 -1.87
N GLN A 344 -7.01 22.65 -2.04
CA GLN A 344 -6.23 23.15 -3.15
C GLN A 344 -4.88 23.67 -2.63
N PRO A 345 -3.84 23.71 -3.46
CA PRO A 345 -2.62 24.44 -3.12
C PRO A 345 -2.93 25.90 -2.83
N GLU A 346 -2.20 26.49 -1.89
CA GLU A 346 -2.42 27.86 -1.41
C GLU A 346 -1.12 28.63 -1.61
N PHE A 347 -1.11 29.50 -2.62
CA PHE A 347 0.00 30.40 -2.98
C PHE A 347 -0.42 31.88 -2.92
N GLY A 348 -1.63 32.16 -2.46
CA GLY A 348 -2.17 33.49 -2.20
C GLY A 348 -1.73 34.06 -0.85
N ALA A 349 -2.56 34.94 -0.30
CA ALA A 349 -2.26 35.72 0.90
C ALA A 349 -1.86 34.86 2.14
N PRO A 350 -2.54 33.74 2.47
CA PRO A 350 -2.22 32.98 3.68
C PRO A 350 -0.77 32.49 3.74
N LEU A 351 -0.26 31.91 2.64
CA LEU A 351 1.14 31.47 2.58
C LEU A 351 2.11 32.66 2.60
N GLN A 352 1.78 33.74 1.90
CA GLN A 352 2.65 34.93 1.84
C GLN A 352 2.79 35.60 3.20
N GLU A 353 1.68 35.74 3.94
CA GLU A 353 1.66 36.29 5.30
C GLU A 353 2.44 35.39 6.27
N PHE A 354 2.29 34.06 6.15
CA PHE A 354 3.07 33.11 6.93
C PHE A 354 4.58 33.27 6.66
N LEU A 355 5.02 33.27 5.40
CA LEU A 355 6.44 33.41 5.05
C LEU A 355 7.00 34.77 5.50
N ALA A 356 6.22 35.85 5.35
CA ALA A 356 6.60 37.17 5.83
C ALA A 356 6.75 37.20 7.36
N SER A 357 5.88 36.51 8.10
CA SER A 357 6.00 36.37 9.56
C SER A 357 7.27 35.61 9.99
N GLN A 358 7.76 34.72 9.14
CA GLN A 358 9.03 34.00 9.31
C GLN A 358 10.23 34.78 8.77
N GLN A 359 10.07 36.09 8.50
CA GLN A 359 11.13 36.98 8.02
C GLN A 359 11.72 36.61 6.65
N VAL A 360 11.01 35.83 5.84
CA VAL A 360 11.43 35.54 4.46
C VAL A 360 11.38 36.83 3.62
N PRO A 361 12.46 37.19 2.88
CA PRO A 361 12.48 38.42 2.10
C PRO A 361 11.37 38.47 1.04
N SER A 362 10.72 39.63 0.89
CA SER A 362 9.59 39.83 -0.03
C SER A 362 9.92 39.49 -1.50
N ALA A 363 11.17 39.70 -1.91
CA ALA A 363 11.66 39.30 -3.25
C ALA A 363 11.65 37.79 -3.44
N VAL A 364 12.00 37.01 -2.41
CA VAL A 364 11.98 35.54 -2.43
C VAL A 364 10.54 35.03 -2.44
N ILE A 365 9.66 35.62 -1.63
CA ILE A 365 8.23 35.30 -1.61
C ILE A 365 7.61 35.55 -2.99
N SER A 366 7.81 36.75 -3.56
CA SER A 366 7.29 37.11 -4.88
C SER A 366 7.76 36.14 -5.97
N ARG A 367 9.04 35.77 -5.94
CA ARG A 367 9.63 34.79 -6.86
C ARG A 367 8.98 33.41 -6.71
N LEU A 368 8.84 32.92 -5.48
CA LEU A 368 8.18 31.66 -5.17
C LEU A 368 6.74 31.64 -5.73
N ILE A 369 5.92 32.61 -5.35
CA ILE A 369 4.50 32.65 -5.74
C ILE A 369 4.35 32.72 -7.25
N SER A 370 5.11 33.59 -7.92
CA SER A 370 5.04 33.73 -9.37
C SER A 370 5.41 32.42 -10.10
N ARG A 371 6.50 31.77 -9.68
CA ARG A 371 6.99 30.52 -10.30
C ARG A 371 6.02 29.37 -10.11
N LEU A 372 5.53 29.17 -8.89
CA LEU A 372 4.68 28.03 -8.55
C LEU A 372 3.26 28.20 -9.09
N THR A 373 2.74 29.43 -9.13
CA THR A 373 1.44 29.72 -9.77
C THR A 373 1.51 29.42 -11.27
N GLU A 374 2.56 29.86 -11.97
CA GLU A 374 2.75 29.59 -13.40
C GLU A 374 2.93 28.09 -13.68
N LEU A 375 3.69 27.39 -12.83
CA LEU A 375 3.91 25.94 -12.95
C LEU A 375 2.62 25.15 -12.69
N ASN A 376 1.87 25.48 -11.64
CA ASN A 376 0.59 24.82 -11.36
C ASN A 376 -0.45 25.08 -12.44
N GLN A 377 -0.47 26.27 -13.04
CA GLN A 377 -1.32 26.53 -14.20
C GLN A 377 -0.93 25.63 -15.38
N THR A 378 0.37 25.50 -15.64
CA THR A 378 0.90 24.60 -16.68
C THR A 378 0.50 23.14 -16.44
N ILE A 379 0.60 22.65 -15.20
CA ILE A 379 0.20 21.29 -14.82
C ILE A 379 -1.32 21.11 -14.98
N THR A 380 -2.11 22.12 -14.63
CA THR A 380 -3.58 22.09 -14.70
C THR A 380 -4.07 22.04 -16.15
N ASP A 381 -3.42 22.79 -17.03
CA ASP A 381 -3.76 22.85 -18.46
C ASP A 381 -3.26 21.62 -19.24
N ASP A 382 -2.40 20.80 -18.63
CA ASP A 382 -1.87 19.59 -19.24
C ASP A 382 -2.96 18.49 -19.31
N PRO A 383 -3.27 17.93 -20.50
CA PRO A 383 -4.30 16.91 -20.65
C PRO A 383 -4.02 15.58 -19.93
N GLU A 384 -2.75 15.26 -19.69
CA GLU A 384 -2.34 14.02 -19.04
C GLU A 384 -2.31 14.17 -17.52
N LEU A 385 -2.05 15.36 -16.97
CA LEU A 385 -1.94 15.60 -15.53
C LEU A 385 -3.24 16.16 -14.93
N GLY A 386 -3.60 17.38 -15.29
CA GLY A 386 -4.75 18.10 -14.74
C GLY A 386 -4.56 18.62 -13.30
N PRO A 387 -5.63 19.12 -12.65
CA PRO A 387 -5.55 19.82 -11.37
C PRO A 387 -5.11 18.94 -10.19
N ASP A 388 -5.29 17.62 -10.29
CA ASP A 388 -4.93 16.68 -9.21
C ASP A 388 -3.42 16.55 -8.99
N PHE A 389 -2.60 16.99 -9.95
CA PHE A 389 -1.14 16.92 -9.93
C PHE A 389 -0.49 18.25 -9.54
N GLN A 390 -1.27 19.27 -9.18
CA GLN A 390 -0.69 20.54 -8.75
C GLN A 390 0.23 20.35 -7.54
N LEU A 391 1.29 21.15 -7.48
CA LEU A 391 2.22 21.16 -6.36
C LEU A 391 1.60 21.88 -5.17
N GLY A 392 1.60 21.24 -4.01
CA GLY A 392 1.17 21.83 -2.75
C GLY A 392 2.17 22.82 -2.14
N HIS A 393 1.74 23.52 -1.10
CA HIS A 393 2.54 24.52 -0.38
C HIS A 393 3.43 23.93 0.74
N SER A 394 3.31 22.64 1.07
CA SER A 394 4.00 22.03 2.22
C SER A 394 5.52 22.14 2.15
N TYR A 395 6.10 22.11 0.94
CA TYR A 395 7.53 22.31 0.70
C TYR A 395 8.06 23.61 1.32
N PHE A 396 7.21 24.63 1.40
CA PHE A 396 7.59 25.98 1.81
C PHE A 396 7.20 26.31 3.26
N CYS A 397 6.64 25.35 4.01
CA CYS A 397 6.14 25.58 5.36
C CYS A 397 7.23 25.56 6.45
N GLN A 398 8.49 25.29 6.07
CA GLN A 398 9.66 25.29 6.97
C GLN A 398 10.76 26.19 6.39
N PRO A 399 10.58 27.52 6.41
CA PRO A 399 11.62 28.45 5.98
C PRO A 399 12.81 28.45 6.96
N PRO A 400 14.00 28.87 6.50
CA PRO A 400 15.18 28.99 7.36
C PRO A 400 14.99 30.07 8.42
N THR A 401 15.69 29.92 9.54
CA THR A 401 15.68 30.92 10.63
C THR A 401 16.45 32.19 10.27
N ASP A 402 17.48 32.09 9.43
CA ASP A 402 18.22 33.24 8.90
C ASP A 402 17.61 33.70 7.55
N PRO A 403 17.07 34.94 7.47
CA PRO A 403 16.56 35.52 6.22
C PRO A 403 17.56 35.51 5.06
N ALA A 404 18.87 35.57 5.34
CA ALA A 404 19.90 35.55 4.32
C ALA A 404 19.99 34.21 3.58
N GLU A 405 19.55 33.11 4.21
CA GLU A 405 19.55 31.77 3.62
C GLU A 405 18.32 31.52 2.73
N ALA A 406 17.30 32.35 2.79
CA ALA A 406 16.03 32.16 2.07
C ALA A 406 16.19 31.97 0.54
N PRO A 407 17.06 32.69 -0.19
CA PRO A 407 17.28 32.45 -1.61
C PRO A 407 17.87 31.05 -1.89
N THR A 408 18.81 30.62 -1.06
CA THR A 408 19.46 29.30 -1.16
C THR A 408 18.48 28.19 -0.83
N TRP A 409 17.68 28.36 0.22
CA TRP A 409 16.59 27.47 0.61
C TRP A 409 15.58 27.27 -0.52
N LEU A 410 15.07 28.36 -1.10
CA LEU A 410 14.15 28.27 -2.24
C LEU A 410 14.80 27.53 -3.41
N SER A 411 16.05 27.88 -3.74
CA SER A 411 16.76 27.21 -4.83
C SER A 411 16.96 25.71 -4.57
N ALA A 412 17.19 25.31 -3.32
CA ALA A 412 17.32 23.91 -2.93
C ALA A 412 16.02 23.15 -3.16
N ILE A 413 14.89 23.66 -2.65
CA ILE A 413 13.56 23.04 -2.87
C ILE A 413 13.26 22.90 -4.36
N LEU A 414 13.45 23.98 -5.14
CA LEU A 414 13.17 23.97 -6.58
C LEU A 414 14.04 22.94 -7.33
N THR A 415 15.29 22.77 -6.92
CA THR A 415 16.27 21.92 -7.63
C THR A 415 16.22 20.46 -7.19
N GLN A 416 16.03 20.21 -5.90
CA GLN A 416 16.19 18.88 -5.29
C GLN A 416 14.85 18.16 -5.09
N GLU A 417 13.74 18.88 -4.98
CA GLU A 417 12.43 18.30 -4.70
C GLU A 417 11.48 18.45 -5.88
N ILE A 418 11.32 19.68 -6.38
CA ILE A 418 10.32 19.94 -7.44
C ILE A 418 10.86 19.57 -8.81
N ALA A 419 12.09 19.94 -9.17
CA ALA A 419 12.63 19.63 -10.50
C ALA A 419 12.64 18.12 -10.84
N PRO A 420 13.04 17.20 -9.93
CA PRO A 420 12.95 15.76 -10.20
C PRO A 420 11.51 15.28 -10.37
N LEU A 421 10.56 15.83 -9.60
CA LEU A 421 9.14 15.50 -9.72
C LEU A 421 8.57 15.87 -11.11
N LEU A 422 9.05 16.94 -11.74
CA LEU A 422 8.64 17.27 -13.11
C LEU A 422 9.13 16.22 -14.12
N GLU A 423 10.27 15.57 -13.87
CA GLU A 423 10.76 14.49 -14.73
C GLU A 423 9.85 13.25 -14.61
N GLU A 424 9.23 13.02 -13.45
CA GLU A 424 8.22 11.97 -13.27
C GLU A 424 6.87 12.33 -13.90
N TYR A 425 6.43 13.59 -13.78
CA TYR A 425 5.16 14.05 -14.36
C TYR A 425 5.15 13.94 -15.89
N TRP A 426 6.26 14.28 -16.54
CA TRP A 426 6.42 14.20 -17.99
C TRP A 426 7.44 13.12 -18.38
N LEU A 427 7.31 11.93 -17.79
CA LEU A 427 8.22 10.79 -18.02
C LEU A 427 8.37 10.44 -19.51
N ASP A 428 7.25 10.45 -20.25
CA ASP A 428 7.21 10.16 -21.68
C ASP A 428 7.57 11.37 -22.56
N GLN A 429 7.76 12.56 -21.96
CA GLN A 429 8.00 13.83 -22.66
C GLN A 429 9.25 14.56 -22.09
N PRO A 430 10.46 13.96 -22.18
CA PRO A 430 11.66 14.47 -21.51
C PRO A 430 12.09 15.87 -21.97
N THR A 431 11.83 16.24 -23.23
CA THR A 431 12.10 17.59 -23.75
C THR A 431 11.22 18.64 -23.07
N GLN A 432 9.94 18.31 -22.83
CA GLN A 432 8.99 19.18 -22.13
C GLN A 432 9.38 19.30 -20.65
N ALA A 433 9.68 18.19 -19.99
CA ALA A 433 10.19 18.16 -18.61
C ALA A 433 11.43 19.07 -18.45
N ALA A 434 12.41 18.94 -19.34
CA ALA A 434 13.62 19.75 -19.33
C ALA A 434 13.33 21.26 -19.57
N ALA A 435 12.35 21.58 -20.42
CA ALA A 435 11.94 22.96 -20.67
C ALA A 435 11.30 23.60 -19.43
N TYR A 436 10.40 22.88 -18.75
CA TYR A 436 9.78 23.36 -17.51
C TYR A 436 10.77 23.45 -16.35
N ARG A 437 11.67 22.47 -16.21
CA ARG A 437 12.78 22.53 -15.25
C ARG A 437 13.65 23.77 -15.49
N LYS A 438 14.04 24.03 -16.74
CA LYS A 438 14.82 25.23 -17.08
C LYS A 438 14.05 26.52 -16.78
N LYS A 439 12.74 26.54 -16.97
CA LYS A 439 11.86 27.68 -16.67
C LYS A 439 11.74 27.92 -15.16
N LEU A 440 11.59 26.85 -14.38
CA LEU A 440 11.49 26.87 -12.92
C LEU A 440 12.77 27.42 -12.27
N LEU A 441 13.92 26.95 -12.75
CA LEU A 441 15.24 27.29 -12.18
C LEU A 441 15.83 28.60 -12.71
N ARG A 442 15.09 29.40 -13.49
CA ARG A 442 15.59 30.71 -13.93
C ARG A 442 15.86 31.61 -12.72
N PRO A 443 16.99 32.34 -12.71
CA PRO A 443 17.38 33.22 -11.61
C PRO A 443 16.30 34.25 -11.27
#